data_AF-A0A4Q9V5Q7-F1
#
_entry.id   AF-A0A4Q9V5Q7-F1
#
_cell.length_a   1.000
_cell.length_b   1.000
_cell.length_c   1.000
_cell.angle_alpha   90.00
_cell.angle_beta   90.00
_cell.angle_gamma   90.00
#
_symmetry.space_group_name_H-M   'P 1'
#
loop_
_entity.id
_entity.type
_entity.pdbx_description
1 polymer ?
#
loop_
_entity_poly.entity_id
_entity_poly.type
_entity_poly.pdbx_seq_one_letter_code
_entity_poly.pdbx_strand_id
1 'polypeptide(L)'
;MIGINYSRPLLFLFVLFLGFNVTNAQTNRDELEKRRIELRNEISRINELRISNQKKQRSVLGQVEDLNQQIKSTEDLIKLTNQQANLLTREINTNTNKIGQLRKELEQLKEDYARMIRRSYKSKSQQSRIMFLLSSKNFLQAYKRLQYMKQYTEYRKQQGEEIKANTAQLQELNSRLVQQKEEKEQLIAENRKTRAELEKNRRSQQELMATIKKREGQFAAQIRQKQNEIDEIDRAIERMIRESIAKSNEESGSSSRDTYELTPAAKALAADFNNNKGKLPWPVRSGVVTMKYGKQRHPVVRSVMVNNNGVRIDTDEGGKARAVFNGTVSEVQAVKGANKAVMVRHGDYITIYNNLETVYVKRGDVVVTEQEIGEIATSRTTGKTTLHFLLYKNNQKMDPADWIYRM
;
A
#
# COMPACT_ATOMS: atom_id res chain seq x y z
N MET A 1 -34.04 -51.29 -47.88
CA MET A 1 -34.90 -50.10 -47.65
C MET A 1 -35.24 -50.09 -46.17
N ILE A 2 -34.93 -49.12 -45.31
CA ILE A 2 -34.33 -47.78 -45.37
C ILE A 2 -33.49 -47.70 -44.08
N GLY A 3 -32.23 -47.27 -44.17
CA GLY A 3 -31.40 -47.01 -43.00
C GLY A 3 -31.68 -45.65 -42.40
N ILE A 4 -31.39 -45.47 -41.12
CA ILE A 4 -30.88 -44.23 -40.53
C ILE A 4 -29.91 -44.63 -39.41
N ASN A 5 -28.62 -44.42 -39.68
CA ASN A 5 -27.56 -44.32 -38.69
C ASN A 5 -27.70 -43.00 -37.93
N TYR A 6 -27.56 -43.03 -36.61
CA TYR A 6 -27.04 -41.88 -35.87
C TYR A 6 -25.93 -42.34 -34.93
N SER A 7 -24.70 -42.25 -35.44
CA SER A 7 -23.51 -41.99 -34.65
C SER A 7 -23.68 -40.65 -33.92
N ARG A 8 -23.42 -40.61 -32.61
CA ARG A 8 -23.11 -39.37 -31.89
C ARG A 8 -21.79 -39.51 -31.14
N PRO A 9 -20.69 -39.00 -31.70
CA PRO A 9 -19.46 -38.71 -30.98
C PRO A 9 -19.52 -37.32 -30.34
N LEU A 10 -18.65 -37.07 -29.36
CA LEU A 10 -18.24 -35.76 -28.83
C LEU A 10 -19.33 -34.77 -28.37
N LEU A 11 -19.44 -34.63 -27.05
CA LEU A 11 -19.75 -33.36 -26.40
C LEU A 11 -18.68 -33.19 -25.30
N PHE A 12 -17.48 -32.73 -25.69
CA PHE A 12 -16.95 -31.41 -25.31
C PHE A 12 -17.12 -31.16 -23.81
N LEU A 13 -16.15 -31.49 -22.95
CA LEU A 13 -14.96 -30.66 -22.72
C LEU A 13 -15.31 -29.17 -22.53
N PHE A 14 -16.13 -28.88 -21.50
CA PHE A 14 -16.43 -27.51 -21.07
C PHE A 14 -16.63 -27.43 -19.54
N VAL A 15 -15.67 -27.90 -18.73
CA VAL A 15 -15.65 -27.65 -17.27
C VAL A 15 -14.22 -27.41 -16.76
N LEU A 16 -13.38 -26.69 -17.50
CA LEU A 16 -12.01 -26.38 -17.05
C LEU A 16 -11.59 -24.93 -17.31
N PHE A 17 -12.55 -24.00 -17.33
CA PHE A 17 -12.28 -22.57 -17.51
C PHE A 17 -13.04 -21.65 -16.53
N LEU A 18 -13.19 -22.07 -15.26
CA LEU A 18 -13.75 -21.22 -14.18
C LEU A 18 -12.77 -20.95 -13.02
N GLY A 19 -11.52 -21.42 -13.11
CA GLY A 19 -10.52 -21.26 -12.05
C GLY A 19 -9.77 -19.92 -12.03
N PHE A 20 -9.84 -19.09 -13.08
CA PHE A 20 -8.93 -17.94 -13.23
C PHE A 20 -9.42 -16.60 -12.65
N ASN A 21 -10.66 -16.50 -12.16
CA ASN A 21 -11.20 -15.23 -11.65
C ASN A 21 -11.15 -15.09 -10.12
N VAL A 22 -10.97 -16.19 -9.38
CA VAL A 22 -10.97 -16.15 -7.91
C VAL A 22 -9.62 -15.65 -7.35
N THR A 23 -8.52 -15.96 -8.04
CA THR A 23 -7.17 -15.54 -7.63
C THR A 23 -6.97 -14.02 -7.70
N ASN A 24 -7.48 -13.36 -8.74
CA ASN A 24 -7.34 -11.90 -8.91
C ASN A 24 -8.17 -11.06 -7.91
N ALA A 25 -9.29 -11.59 -7.41
CA ALA A 25 -10.09 -10.89 -6.40
C ALA A 25 -9.43 -10.96 -5.02
N GLN A 26 -8.81 -12.10 -4.69
CA GLN A 26 -8.10 -12.33 -3.44
C GLN A 26 -6.82 -11.46 -3.34
N THR A 27 -6.04 -11.36 -4.41
CA THR A 27 -4.83 -10.52 -4.45
C THR A 27 -5.13 -9.04 -4.24
N ASN A 28 -6.23 -8.54 -4.84
CA ASN A 28 -6.65 -7.15 -4.65
C ASN A 28 -7.11 -6.88 -3.21
N ARG A 29 -7.78 -7.83 -2.56
CA ARG A 29 -8.22 -7.67 -1.16
C ARG A 29 -7.02 -7.54 -0.21
N ASP A 30 -6.01 -8.38 -0.39
CA ASP A 30 -4.80 -8.40 0.45
C ASP A 30 -3.96 -7.12 0.27
N GLU A 31 -3.90 -6.57 -0.95
CA GLU A 31 -3.24 -5.29 -1.21
C GLU A 31 -3.97 -4.12 -0.52
N LEU A 32 -5.30 -4.07 -0.64
CA LEU A 32 -6.11 -3.06 0.05
C LEU A 32 -5.96 -3.16 1.57
N GLU A 33 -5.83 -4.38 2.11
CA GLU A 33 -5.63 -4.61 3.54
C GLU A 33 -4.28 -4.10 4.02
N LYS A 34 -3.20 -4.39 3.29
CA LYS A 34 -1.88 -3.83 3.57
C LYS A 34 -1.90 -2.30 3.54
N ARG A 35 -2.52 -1.71 2.51
CA ARG A 35 -2.62 -0.25 2.39
C ARG A 35 -3.43 0.37 3.53
N ARG A 36 -4.45 -0.34 4.02
CA ARG A 36 -5.26 0.10 5.17
C ARG A 36 -4.42 0.16 6.44
N ILE A 37 -3.60 -0.86 6.69
CA ILE A 37 -2.69 -0.91 7.84
C ILE A 37 -1.65 0.22 7.74
N GLU A 38 -1.07 0.44 6.56
CA GLU A 38 -0.14 1.56 6.31
C GLU A 38 -0.78 2.91 6.67
N LEU A 39 -1.98 3.17 6.15
CA LEU A 39 -2.71 4.42 6.43
C LEU A 39 -3.08 4.56 7.91
N ARG A 40 -3.46 3.47 8.59
CA ARG A 40 -3.73 3.51 10.04
C ARG A 40 -2.48 3.86 10.84
N ASN A 41 -1.35 3.26 10.48
CA ASN A 41 -0.07 3.56 11.12
C ASN A 41 0.34 5.03 10.86
N GLU A 42 0.13 5.51 9.64
CA GLU A 42 0.36 6.90 9.27
C GLU A 42 -0.53 7.84 10.10
N ILE A 43 -1.84 7.56 10.22
CA ILE A 43 -2.78 8.36 11.02
C ILE A 43 -2.41 8.33 12.51
N SER A 44 -2.03 7.17 13.06
CA SER A 44 -1.59 7.06 14.47
C SER A 44 -0.37 7.93 14.72
N ARG A 45 0.63 7.85 13.83
CA ARG A 45 1.84 8.67 13.90
C ARG A 45 1.53 10.16 13.79
N ILE A 46 0.70 10.55 12.81
CA ILE A 46 0.26 11.94 12.67
C ILE A 46 -0.42 12.42 13.96
N ASN A 47 -1.23 11.58 14.60
CA ASN A 47 -1.90 11.93 15.85
C ASN A 47 -0.94 12.01 17.04
N GLU A 48 0.00 11.08 17.18
CA GLU A 48 1.05 11.10 18.21
C GLU A 48 1.92 12.35 18.08
N LEU A 49 2.40 12.63 16.86
CA LEU A 49 3.11 13.86 16.54
C LEU A 49 2.23 15.06 16.92
N ARG A 50 0.98 15.13 16.46
CA ARG A 50 0.08 16.25 16.78
C ARG A 50 -0.11 16.46 18.30
N ILE A 51 -0.26 15.41 19.10
CA ILE A 51 -0.44 15.52 20.55
C ILE A 51 0.84 16.03 21.23
N SER A 52 2.00 15.48 20.86
CA SER A 52 3.31 15.99 21.30
C SER A 52 3.47 17.46 20.92
N ASN A 53 3.07 17.80 19.70
CA ASN A 53 3.14 19.12 19.11
C ASN A 53 2.23 20.14 19.84
N GLN A 54 1.02 19.75 20.25
CA GLN A 54 0.07 20.62 20.97
C GLN A 54 0.56 20.97 22.38
N LYS A 55 1.17 20.01 23.10
CA LYS A 55 1.72 20.23 24.45
C LYS A 55 2.84 21.29 24.46
N LYS A 56 3.56 21.45 23.35
CA LYS A 56 4.64 22.44 23.18
C LYS A 56 4.16 23.86 22.76
N GLN A 57 2.87 24.20 22.98
CA GLN A 57 2.27 25.54 22.78
C GLN A 57 2.57 26.23 21.43
N ARG A 58 2.28 25.55 20.32
CA ARG A 58 2.66 26.01 18.97
C ARG A 58 1.72 27.02 18.31
N SER A 59 2.28 27.71 17.29
CA SER A 59 1.57 28.61 16.37
C SER A 59 0.36 27.95 15.70
N VAL A 60 -0.70 28.75 15.52
CA VAL A 60 -1.98 28.37 14.88
C VAL A 60 -1.76 27.79 13.48
N LEU A 61 -0.77 28.28 12.71
CA LEU A 61 -0.45 27.76 11.37
C LEU A 61 -0.04 26.28 11.39
N GLY A 62 0.81 25.89 12.34
CA GLY A 62 1.28 24.52 12.44
C GLY A 62 0.17 23.55 12.88
N GLN A 63 -0.74 24.01 13.75
CA GLN A 63 -1.89 23.21 14.16
C GLN A 63 -2.83 22.89 12.98
N VAL A 64 -3.04 23.87 12.09
CA VAL A 64 -3.86 23.65 10.88
C VAL A 64 -3.15 22.74 9.88
N GLU A 65 -1.84 22.90 9.69
CA GLU A 65 -1.07 22.03 8.78
C GLU A 65 -1.14 20.55 9.22
N ASP A 66 -0.87 20.27 10.50
CA ASP A 66 -0.95 18.92 11.07
C ASP A 66 -2.38 18.34 10.91
N LEU A 67 -3.41 19.17 11.13
CA LEU A 67 -4.81 18.77 10.99
C LEU A 67 -5.22 18.53 9.53
N ASN A 68 -4.72 19.33 8.58
CA ASN A 68 -4.94 19.11 7.15
C ASN A 68 -4.40 17.75 6.71
N GLN A 69 -3.20 17.40 7.18
CA GLN A 69 -2.57 16.14 6.87
C GLN A 69 -3.36 14.96 7.47
N GLN A 70 -3.76 15.07 8.74
CA GLN A 70 -4.59 14.08 9.40
C GLN A 70 -5.93 13.87 8.67
N ILE A 71 -6.61 14.96 8.28
CA ILE A 71 -7.87 14.93 7.52
C ILE A 71 -7.67 14.17 6.21
N LYS A 72 -6.61 14.50 5.45
CA LYS A 72 -6.32 13.86 4.16
C LYS A 72 -6.09 12.35 4.31
N SER A 73 -5.20 11.92 5.21
CA SER A 73 -4.92 10.48 5.39
C SER A 73 -6.17 9.74 5.92
N THR A 74 -7.00 10.39 6.72
CA THR A 74 -8.29 9.84 7.19
C THR A 74 -9.32 9.70 6.05
N GLU A 75 -9.39 10.68 5.14
CA GLU A 75 -10.23 10.61 3.93
C GLU A 75 -9.80 9.45 3.02
N ASP A 76 -8.49 9.28 2.82
CA ASP A 76 -7.93 8.17 2.05
C ASP A 76 -8.27 6.81 2.70
N LEU A 77 -8.18 6.70 4.03
CA LEU A 77 -8.59 5.51 4.76
C LEU A 77 -10.09 5.21 4.57
N ILE A 78 -10.96 6.22 4.66
CA ILE A 78 -12.41 6.06 4.44
C ILE A 78 -12.70 5.59 3.02
N LYS A 79 -12.02 6.17 2.01
CA LYS A 79 -12.16 5.78 0.60
C LYS A 79 -11.77 4.31 0.40
N LEU A 80 -10.63 3.91 0.94
CA LEU A 80 -10.13 2.54 0.86
C LEU A 80 -11.08 1.54 1.54
N THR A 81 -11.57 1.89 2.73
CA THR A 81 -12.53 1.08 3.49
C THR A 81 -13.85 0.91 2.73
N ASN A 82 -14.34 1.95 2.05
CA ASN A 82 -15.52 1.85 1.19
C ASN A 82 -15.27 0.92 -0.01
N GLN A 83 -14.08 0.94 -0.60
CA GLN A 83 -13.70 0.02 -1.69
C GLN A 83 -13.69 -1.44 -1.22
N GLN A 84 -13.11 -1.72 -0.05
CA GLN A 84 -13.15 -3.04 0.58
C GLN A 84 -14.59 -3.51 0.85
N ALA A 85 -15.45 -2.65 1.41
CA ALA A 85 -16.86 -2.97 1.67
C ALA A 85 -17.64 -3.28 0.38
N ASN A 86 -17.36 -2.56 -0.71
CA ASN A 86 -17.97 -2.79 -2.02
C ASN A 86 -17.50 -4.10 -2.68
N LEU A 87 -16.25 -4.50 -2.47
CA LEU A 87 -15.74 -5.81 -2.89
C LEU A 87 -16.44 -6.94 -2.14
N LEU A 88 -16.47 -6.87 -0.80
CA LEU A 88 -17.18 -7.85 0.03
C LEU A 88 -18.67 -7.95 -0.34
N THR A 89 -19.31 -6.83 -0.65
CA THR A 89 -20.71 -6.83 -1.11
C THR A 89 -20.90 -7.62 -2.40
N ARG A 90 -19.99 -7.47 -3.38
CA ARG A 90 -20.04 -8.23 -4.63
C ARG A 90 -19.82 -9.72 -4.42
N GLU A 91 -18.88 -10.08 -3.54
CA GLU A 91 -18.62 -11.48 -3.17
C GLU A 91 -19.82 -12.11 -2.45
N ILE A 92 -20.40 -11.41 -1.46
CA ILE A 92 -21.61 -11.84 -0.74
C ILE A 92 -22.76 -12.09 -1.70
N ASN A 93 -23.01 -11.18 -2.65
CA ASN A 93 -24.08 -11.34 -3.64
C ASN A 93 -23.84 -12.55 -4.54
N THR A 94 -22.60 -12.73 -5.02
CA THR A 94 -22.21 -13.87 -5.87
C THR A 94 -22.39 -15.19 -5.13
N ASN A 95 -21.90 -15.27 -3.88
CA ASN A 95 -22.02 -16.46 -3.04
C ASN A 95 -23.48 -16.74 -2.66
N THR A 96 -24.28 -15.71 -2.39
CA THR A 96 -25.72 -15.85 -2.11
C THR A 96 -26.46 -16.46 -3.30
N ASN A 97 -26.18 -15.98 -4.52
CA ASN A 97 -26.77 -16.53 -5.74
C ASN A 97 -26.36 -17.98 -5.96
N LYS A 98 -25.07 -18.31 -5.78
CA LYS A 98 -24.54 -19.67 -5.92
C LYS A 98 -25.13 -20.64 -4.89
N ILE A 99 -25.28 -20.20 -3.64
CA ILE A 99 -25.98 -20.93 -2.59
C ILE A 99 -27.43 -21.20 -2.99
N GLY A 100 -28.12 -20.20 -3.54
CA GLY A 100 -29.49 -20.35 -4.03
C GLY A 100 -29.62 -21.38 -5.16
N GLN A 101 -28.70 -21.39 -6.11
CA GLN A 101 -28.64 -22.37 -7.20
C GLN A 101 -28.36 -23.78 -6.68
N LEU A 102 -27.30 -23.95 -5.89
CA LEU A 102 -26.93 -25.25 -5.31
C LEU A 102 -28.03 -25.83 -4.43
N ARG A 103 -28.78 -24.99 -3.68
CA ARG A 103 -29.94 -25.45 -2.90
C ARG A 103 -31.02 -26.06 -3.77
N LYS A 104 -31.37 -25.40 -4.89
CA LYS A 104 -32.38 -25.91 -5.84
C LYS A 104 -31.92 -27.21 -6.51
N GLU A 105 -30.67 -27.28 -6.93
CA GLU A 105 -30.08 -28.49 -7.53
C GLU A 105 -30.08 -29.66 -6.53
N LEU A 106 -29.68 -29.40 -5.28
CA LEU A 106 -29.66 -30.40 -4.22
C LEU A 106 -31.07 -30.90 -3.87
N GLU A 107 -32.07 -30.00 -3.87
CA GLU A 107 -33.47 -30.34 -3.64
C GLU A 107 -33.99 -31.29 -4.73
N GLN A 108 -33.77 -30.94 -6.00
CA GLN A 108 -34.15 -31.79 -7.12
C GLN A 108 -33.43 -33.15 -7.09
N LEU A 109 -32.13 -33.16 -6.82
CA LEU A 109 -31.34 -34.40 -6.77
C LEU A 109 -31.79 -35.31 -5.62
N LYS A 110 -32.11 -34.75 -4.45
CA LYS A 110 -32.66 -35.50 -3.30
C LYS A 110 -34.05 -36.06 -3.60
N GLU A 111 -34.92 -35.31 -4.26
CA GLU A 111 -36.23 -35.80 -4.67
C GLU A 111 -36.13 -36.96 -5.67
N ASP A 112 -35.32 -36.82 -6.70
CA ASP A 112 -35.10 -37.86 -7.72
C ASP A 112 -34.52 -39.12 -7.09
N TYR A 113 -33.52 -38.97 -6.22
CA TYR A 113 -32.95 -40.07 -5.47
C TYR A 113 -34.01 -40.74 -4.57
N ALA A 114 -34.81 -39.96 -3.84
CA ALA A 114 -35.88 -40.51 -2.99
C ALA A 114 -36.94 -41.27 -3.80
N ARG A 115 -37.35 -40.75 -4.98
CA ARG A 115 -38.26 -41.45 -5.90
C ARG A 115 -37.66 -42.78 -6.36
N MET A 116 -36.38 -42.78 -6.73
CA MET A 116 -35.66 -43.97 -7.18
C MET A 116 -35.53 -45.04 -6.08
N ILE A 117 -35.17 -44.64 -4.86
CA ILE A 117 -35.07 -45.54 -3.70
C ILE A 117 -36.44 -46.14 -3.38
N ARG A 118 -37.50 -45.32 -3.35
CA ARG A 118 -38.87 -45.78 -3.08
C ARG A 118 -39.35 -46.79 -4.13
N ARG A 119 -39.11 -46.55 -5.41
CA ARG A 119 -39.42 -47.50 -6.50
C ARG A 119 -38.63 -48.80 -6.35
N SER A 120 -37.32 -48.70 -6.05
CA SER A 120 -36.47 -49.87 -5.81
C SER A 120 -36.89 -50.69 -4.59
N TYR A 121 -37.50 -50.06 -3.57
CA TYR A 121 -38.02 -50.74 -2.39
C TYR A 121 -39.31 -51.49 -2.71
N LYS A 122 -40.27 -50.83 -3.38
CA LYS A 122 -41.55 -51.44 -3.78
C LYS A 122 -41.37 -52.62 -4.75
N SER A 123 -40.40 -52.55 -5.67
CA SER A 123 -40.13 -53.65 -6.61
C SER A 123 -39.44 -54.86 -5.97
N LYS A 124 -38.81 -54.71 -4.78
CA LYS A 124 -38.18 -55.81 -4.04
C LYS A 124 -39.17 -56.91 -3.63
N SER A 125 -40.45 -56.56 -3.46
CA SER A 125 -41.53 -57.48 -3.07
C SER A 125 -42.24 -58.15 -4.25
N GLN A 126 -42.17 -57.59 -5.46
CA GLN A 126 -42.94 -58.06 -6.62
C GLN A 126 -42.17 -59.08 -7.49
N GLN A 127 -40.83 -58.99 -7.55
CA GLN A 127 -40.02 -60.00 -8.23
C GLN A 127 -38.60 -59.97 -7.65
N SER A 128 -38.18 -61.06 -6.99
CA SER A 128 -36.82 -61.20 -6.48
C SER A 128 -35.81 -60.94 -7.60
N ARG A 129 -34.74 -60.18 -7.34
CA ARG A 129 -33.69 -59.86 -8.31
C ARG A 129 -33.12 -61.11 -9.00
N ILE A 130 -33.01 -62.20 -8.23
CA ILE A 130 -32.63 -63.52 -8.72
C ILE A 130 -33.67 -64.07 -9.69
N MET A 131 -34.96 -64.00 -9.35
CA MET A 131 -36.07 -64.40 -10.24
C MET A 131 -36.11 -63.57 -11.53
N PHE A 132 -35.77 -62.28 -11.48
CA PHE A 132 -35.65 -61.44 -12.68
C PHE A 132 -34.49 -61.86 -13.60
N LEU A 133 -33.37 -62.29 -13.03
CA LEU A 133 -32.24 -62.83 -13.80
C LEU A 133 -32.56 -64.23 -14.37
N LEU A 134 -33.19 -65.10 -13.56
CA LEU A 134 -33.54 -66.48 -13.91
C LEU A 134 -34.73 -66.59 -14.88
N SER A 135 -35.62 -65.60 -14.93
CA SER A 135 -36.74 -65.52 -15.90
C SER A 135 -36.32 -65.01 -17.30
N SER A 136 -35.07 -65.21 -17.68
CA SER A 136 -34.55 -64.80 -18.99
C SER A 136 -34.70 -65.95 -20.01
N LYS A 137 -34.95 -65.59 -21.27
CA LYS A 137 -35.14 -66.56 -22.38
C LYS A 137 -33.84 -67.23 -22.82
N ASN A 138 -32.69 -66.59 -22.58
CA ASN A 138 -31.35 -67.09 -22.93
C ASN A 138 -30.23 -66.39 -22.14
N PHE A 139 -29.01 -66.94 -22.21
CA PHE A 139 -27.82 -66.42 -21.50
C PHE A 139 -27.48 -64.97 -21.85
N LEU A 140 -27.55 -64.60 -23.13
CA LEU A 140 -27.28 -63.22 -23.57
C LEU A 140 -28.23 -62.21 -22.91
N GLN A 141 -29.52 -62.56 -22.77
CA GLN A 141 -30.51 -61.74 -22.09
C GLN A 141 -30.23 -61.64 -20.58
N ALA A 142 -29.87 -62.75 -19.92
CA ALA A 142 -29.44 -62.74 -18.51
C ALA A 142 -28.24 -61.81 -18.30
N TYR A 143 -27.21 -61.93 -19.13
CA TYR A 143 -26.00 -61.10 -19.05
C TYR A 143 -26.31 -59.61 -19.23
N LYS A 144 -27.13 -59.23 -20.22
CA LYS A 144 -27.58 -57.83 -20.40
C LYS A 144 -28.36 -57.31 -19.20
N ARG A 145 -29.28 -58.11 -18.63
CA ARG A 145 -30.02 -57.76 -17.40
C ARG A 145 -29.08 -57.52 -16.22
N LEU A 146 -28.06 -58.37 -16.05
CA LEU A 146 -27.04 -58.21 -15.01
C LEU A 146 -26.22 -56.92 -15.19
N GLN A 147 -25.80 -56.61 -16.43
CA GLN A 147 -25.08 -55.36 -16.74
C GLN A 147 -25.93 -54.12 -16.44
N TYR A 148 -27.22 -54.12 -16.80
CA TYR A 148 -28.12 -53.01 -16.46
C TYR A 148 -28.33 -52.85 -14.96
N MET A 149 -28.43 -53.96 -14.21
CA MET A 149 -28.52 -53.89 -12.75
C MET A 149 -27.25 -53.31 -12.12
N LYS A 150 -26.07 -53.66 -12.65
CA LYS A 150 -24.79 -53.09 -12.23
C LYS A 150 -24.74 -51.59 -12.52
N GLN A 151 -25.04 -51.17 -13.74
CA GLN A 151 -25.08 -49.76 -14.14
C GLN A 151 -26.04 -48.95 -13.27
N TYR A 152 -27.23 -49.48 -12.97
CA TYR A 152 -28.21 -48.83 -12.10
C TYR A 152 -27.71 -48.66 -10.65
N THR A 153 -26.99 -49.66 -10.13
CA THR A 153 -26.38 -49.60 -8.79
C THR A 153 -25.25 -48.59 -8.73
N GLU A 154 -24.44 -48.52 -9.78
CA GLU A 154 -23.37 -47.51 -9.92
C GLU A 154 -23.94 -46.10 -10.01
N TYR A 155 -24.97 -45.88 -10.84
CA TYR A 155 -25.64 -44.58 -10.95
C TYR A 155 -26.24 -44.12 -9.62
N ARG A 156 -26.89 -45.02 -8.87
CA ARG A 156 -27.39 -44.74 -7.51
C ARG A 156 -26.28 -44.33 -6.54
N LYS A 157 -25.15 -45.03 -6.59
CA LYS A 157 -23.99 -44.70 -5.75
C LYS A 157 -23.46 -43.32 -6.11
N GLN A 158 -23.32 -43.02 -7.40
CA GLN A 158 -22.88 -41.70 -7.88
C GLN A 158 -23.80 -40.57 -7.42
N GLN A 159 -25.12 -40.73 -7.56
CA GLN A 159 -26.08 -39.72 -7.05
C GLN A 159 -25.96 -39.50 -5.54
N GLY A 160 -25.76 -40.56 -4.76
CA GLY A 160 -25.54 -40.44 -3.32
C GLY A 160 -24.26 -39.67 -2.96
N GLU A 161 -23.16 -39.93 -3.65
CA GLU A 161 -21.90 -39.20 -3.46
C GLU A 161 -22.00 -37.74 -3.93
N GLU A 162 -22.73 -37.47 -5.02
CA GLU A 162 -22.98 -36.12 -5.51
C GLU A 162 -23.81 -35.29 -4.51
N ILE A 163 -24.88 -35.87 -3.95
CA ILE A 163 -25.66 -35.22 -2.88
C ILE A 163 -24.77 -34.91 -1.69
N LYS A 164 -23.90 -35.83 -1.28
CA LYS A 164 -22.98 -35.65 -0.16
C LYS A 164 -21.98 -34.52 -0.43
N ALA A 165 -21.34 -34.52 -1.59
CA ALA A 165 -20.38 -33.49 -2.00
C ALA A 165 -21.03 -32.11 -2.09
N ASN A 166 -22.19 -31.99 -2.74
CA ASN A 166 -22.91 -30.73 -2.87
C ASN A 166 -23.42 -30.22 -1.52
N THR A 167 -23.84 -31.11 -0.61
CA THR A 167 -24.22 -30.73 0.77
C THR A 167 -23.02 -30.16 1.53
N ALA A 168 -21.84 -30.79 1.43
CA ALA A 168 -20.62 -30.31 2.09
C ALA A 168 -20.18 -28.94 1.53
N GLN A 169 -20.18 -28.78 0.20
CA GLN A 169 -19.87 -27.50 -0.44
C GLN A 169 -20.85 -26.39 -0.03
N LEU A 170 -22.15 -26.72 0.05
CA LEU A 170 -23.16 -25.77 0.49
C LEU A 170 -22.94 -25.34 1.95
N GLN A 171 -22.54 -26.26 2.83
CA GLN A 171 -22.23 -25.96 4.22
C GLN A 171 -21.01 -25.03 4.33
N GLU A 172 -19.94 -25.31 3.58
CA GLU A 172 -18.76 -24.46 3.51
C GLU A 172 -19.10 -23.04 3.02
N LEU A 173 -19.87 -22.94 1.93
CA LEU A 173 -20.30 -21.65 1.38
C LEU A 173 -21.17 -20.85 2.35
N ASN A 174 -22.08 -21.51 3.08
CA ASN A 174 -22.89 -20.82 4.10
C ASN A 174 -22.01 -20.31 5.25
N SER A 175 -21.04 -21.10 5.72
CA SER A 175 -20.11 -20.68 6.78
C SER A 175 -19.26 -19.49 6.34
N ARG A 176 -18.69 -19.53 5.13
CA ARG A 176 -17.95 -18.40 4.54
C ARG A 176 -18.82 -17.16 4.37
N LEU A 177 -20.07 -17.33 3.96
CA LEU A 177 -21.01 -16.20 3.79
C LEU A 177 -21.30 -15.50 5.13
N VAL A 178 -21.44 -16.25 6.23
CA VAL A 178 -21.62 -15.68 7.56
C VAL A 178 -20.39 -14.87 7.97
N GLN A 179 -19.19 -15.43 7.80
CA GLN A 179 -17.93 -14.73 8.08
C GLN A 179 -17.80 -13.44 7.26
N GLN A 180 -18.04 -13.48 5.94
CA GLN A 180 -17.96 -12.30 5.07
C GLN A 180 -18.97 -11.20 5.48
N LYS A 181 -20.17 -11.57 5.94
CA LYS A 181 -21.17 -10.61 6.43
C LYS A 181 -20.70 -9.95 7.73
N GLU A 182 -20.16 -10.74 8.66
CA GLU A 182 -19.64 -10.22 9.92
C GLU A 182 -18.45 -9.27 9.70
N GLU A 183 -17.49 -9.67 8.86
CA GLU A 183 -16.36 -8.81 8.45
C GLU A 183 -16.84 -7.48 7.84
N LYS A 184 -17.87 -7.53 6.98
CA LYS A 184 -18.44 -6.33 6.37
C LYS A 184 -19.10 -5.42 7.40
N GLU A 185 -19.85 -5.97 8.35
CA GLU A 185 -20.50 -5.17 9.41
C GLU A 185 -19.47 -4.50 10.32
N GLN A 186 -18.40 -5.21 10.71
CA GLN A 186 -17.29 -4.63 11.45
C GLN A 186 -16.62 -3.48 10.70
N LEU A 187 -16.37 -3.67 9.39
CA LEU A 187 -15.77 -2.65 8.53
C LEU A 187 -16.64 -1.39 8.42
N ILE A 188 -17.96 -1.55 8.31
CA ILE A 188 -18.92 -0.44 8.25
C ILE A 188 -18.98 0.29 9.60
N ALA A 189 -19.02 -0.45 10.71
CA ALA A 189 -19.03 0.13 12.05
C ALA A 189 -17.77 0.96 12.31
N GLU A 190 -16.60 0.46 11.90
CA GLU A 190 -15.35 1.21 11.98
C GLU A 190 -15.36 2.45 11.09
N ASN A 191 -15.79 2.33 9.83
CA ASN A 191 -15.89 3.46 8.91
C ASN A 191 -16.77 4.59 9.48
N ARG A 192 -17.88 4.25 10.14
CA ARG A 192 -18.75 5.22 10.81
C ARG A 192 -18.03 5.97 11.93
N LYS A 193 -17.24 5.27 12.76
CA LYS A 193 -16.43 5.91 13.81
C LYS A 193 -15.38 6.85 13.21
N THR A 194 -14.66 6.39 12.17
CA THR A 194 -13.65 7.20 11.48
C THR A 194 -14.26 8.46 10.86
N ARG A 195 -15.47 8.37 10.26
CA ARG A 195 -16.19 9.53 9.74
C ARG A 195 -16.58 10.53 10.83
N ALA A 196 -17.03 10.06 11.99
CA ALA A 196 -17.37 10.94 13.11
C ALA A 196 -16.14 11.73 13.60
N GLU A 197 -14.99 11.07 13.71
CA GLU A 197 -13.72 11.72 14.08
C GLU A 197 -13.24 12.70 13.00
N LEU A 198 -13.39 12.35 11.72
CA LEU A 198 -13.09 13.23 10.60
C LEU A 198 -13.92 14.54 10.68
N GLU A 199 -15.21 14.44 10.96
CA GLU A 199 -16.09 15.61 11.09
C GLU A 199 -15.69 16.50 12.27
N LYS A 200 -15.27 15.90 13.40
CA LYS A 200 -14.72 16.65 14.54
C LYS A 200 -13.45 17.41 14.14
N ASN A 201 -12.52 16.74 13.46
CA ASN A 201 -11.28 17.36 12.98
C ASN A 201 -11.56 18.49 11.97
N ARG A 202 -12.54 18.32 11.06
CA ARG A 202 -12.96 19.36 10.12
C ARG A 202 -13.54 20.58 10.82
N ARG A 203 -14.34 20.41 11.87
CA ARG A 203 -14.85 21.54 12.66
C ARG A 203 -13.72 22.33 13.32
N SER A 204 -12.79 21.65 13.98
CA SER A 204 -11.61 22.31 14.58
C SER A 204 -10.74 23.02 13.53
N GLN A 205 -10.58 22.41 12.35
CA GLN A 205 -9.88 23.03 11.23
C GLN A 205 -10.57 24.32 10.77
N GLN A 206 -11.90 24.32 10.63
CA GLN A 206 -12.67 25.48 10.22
C GLN A 206 -12.54 26.65 11.21
N GLU A 207 -12.57 26.37 12.52
CA GLU A 207 -12.40 27.37 13.58
C GLU A 207 -11.01 28.02 13.54
N LEU A 208 -9.95 27.21 13.42
CA LEU A 208 -8.58 27.72 13.29
C LEU A 208 -8.38 28.48 11.97
N MET A 209 -8.96 28.00 10.88
CA MET A 209 -8.91 28.68 9.57
C MET A 209 -9.62 30.03 9.58
N ALA A 210 -10.73 30.17 10.31
CA ALA A 210 -11.40 31.47 10.49
C ALA A 210 -10.47 32.48 11.19
N THR A 211 -9.70 32.01 12.18
CA THR A 211 -8.70 32.82 12.88
C THR A 211 -7.56 33.25 11.96
N ILE A 212 -7.06 32.34 11.12
CA ILE A 212 -6.01 32.63 10.13
C ILE A 212 -6.50 33.62 9.08
N LYS A 213 -7.72 33.43 8.56
CA LYS A 213 -8.30 34.33 7.55
C LYS A 213 -8.43 35.76 8.08
N LYS A 214 -8.82 35.94 9.34
CA LYS A 214 -8.89 37.26 10.00
C LYS A 214 -7.52 37.95 10.09
N ARG A 215 -6.43 37.19 10.17
CA ARG A 215 -5.05 37.68 10.32
C ARG A 215 -4.17 37.32 9.12
N GLU A 216 -4.77 37.15 7.95
CA GLU A 216 -4.07 36.57 6.79
C GLU A 216 -2.83 37.39 6.40
N GLY A 217 -2.93 38.72 6.39
CA GLY A 217 -1.80 39.60 6.07
C GLY A 217 -0.60 39.43 7.02
N GLN A 218 -0.84 39.23 8.32
CA GLN A 218 0.22 39.01 9.31
C GLN A 218 0.90 37.66 9.09
N PHE A 219 0.12 36.60 8.88
CA PHE A 219 0.68 35.28 8.60
C PHE A 219 1.39 35.23 7.25
N ALA A 220 0.88 35.91 6.22
CA ALA A 220 1.55 36.03 4.93
C ALA A 220 2.91 36.72 5.05
N ALA A 221 3.00 37.79 5.84
CA ALA A 221 4.27 38.47 6.12
C ALA A 221 5.27 37.55 6.85
N GLN A 222 4.81 36.83 7.89
CA GLN A 222 5.64 35.86 8.62
C GLN A 222 6.16 34.74 7.70
N ILE A 223 5.32 34.22 6.80
CA ILE A 223 5.72 33.18 5.86
C ILE A 223 6.74 33.71 4.86
N ARG A 224 6.56 34.92 4.32
CA ARG A 224 7.55 35.55 3.43
C ARG A 224 8.90 35.76 4.11
N GLN A 225 8.89 36.21 5.37
CA GLN A 225 10.12 36.36 6.15
C GLN A 225 10.83 35.01 6.31
N LYS A 226 10.10 33.95 6.69
CA LYS A 226 10.67 32.60 6.80
C LYS A 226 11.19 32.07 5.48
N GLN A 227 10.51 32.36 4.37
CA GLN A 227 10.99 31.98 3.04
C GLN A 227 12.31 32.67 2.71
N ASN A 228 12.46 33.95 3.02
CA ASN A 228 13.73 34.66 2.83
C ASN A 228 14.86 34.05 3.65
N GLU A 229 14.60 33.68 4.91
CA GLU A 229 15.57 32.97 5.77
C GLU A 229 15.98 31.61 5.17
N ILE A 230 15.01 30.85 4.64
CA ILE A 230 15.27 29.58 3.94
C ILE A 230 16.10 29.80 2.68
N ASP A 231 15.79 30.82 1.88
CA ASP A 231 16.52 31.14 0.65
C ASP A 231 17.97 31.59 0.94
N GLU A 232 18.23 32.21 2.09
CA GLU A 232 19.60 32.49 2.56
C GLU A 232 20.38 31.23 2.94
N ILE A 233 19.72 30.30 3.65
CA ILE A 233 20.29 28.99 4.00
C ILE A 233 20.62 28.20 2.73
N ASP A 234 19.69 28.15 1.77
CA ASP A 234 19.88 27.44 0.50
C ASP A 234 21.04 28.02 -0.32
N ARG A 235 21.17 29.36 -0.37
CA ARG A 235 22.33 30.01 -1.00
C ARG A 235 23.64 29.69 -0.29
N ALA A 236 23.62 29.52 1.04
CA ALA A 236 24.79 29.07 1.78
C ALA A 236 25.16 27.62 1.43
N ILE A 237 24.17 26.74 1.31
CA ILE A 237 24.36 25.34 0.87
C ILE A 237 24.97 25.28 -0.53
N GLU A 238 24.45 26.05 -1.48
CA GLU A 238 25.00 26.12 -2.84
C GLU A 238 26.44 26.62 -2.89
N ARG A 239 26.83 27.55 -1.99
CA ARG A 239 28.23 27.97 -1.85
C ARG A 239 29.10 26.84 -1.33
N MET A 240 28.66 26.14 -0.29
CA MET A 240 29.37 24.99 0.28
C MET A 240 29.55 23.86 -0.74
N ILE A 241 28.54 23.59 -1.58
CA ILE A 241 28.64 22.62 -2.67
C ILE A 241 29.73 23.03 -3.68
N ARG A 242 29.71 24.28 -4.14
CA ARG A 242 30.71 24.79 -5.09
C ARG A 242 32.13 24.77 -4.52
N GLU A 243 32.28 25.13 -3.25
CA GLU A 243 33.57 25.04 -2.54
C GLU A 243 34.04 23.60 -2.39
N SER A 244 33.14 22.66 -2.08
CA SER A 244 33.42 21.22 -2.04
C SER A 244 33.86 20.67 -3.40
N ILE A 245 33.18 21.07 -4.49
CA ILE A 245 33.55 20.70 -5.87
C ILE A 245 34.92 21.25 -6.22
N ALA A 246 35.16 22.55 -5.97
CA ALA A 246 36.44 23.20 -6.26
C ALA A 246 37.60 22.52 -5.52
N LYS A 247 37.47 22.29 -4.21
CA LYS A 247 38.49 21.59 -3.40
C LYS A 247 38.77 20.18 -3.93
N SER A 248 37.74 19.40 -4.26
CA SER A 248 37.93 18.06 -4.81
C SER A 248 38.58 18.06 -6.20
N ASN A 249 38.28 19.05 -7.03
CA ASN A 249 38.84 19.15 -8.38
C ASN A 249 40.27 19.69 -8.34
N GLU A 250 40.60 20.59 -7.42
CA GLU A 250 41.97 21.05 -7.17
C GLU A 250 42.89 19.89 -6.78
N GLU A 251 42.42 18.99 -5.91
CA GLU A 251 43.11 17.73 -5.56
C GLU A 251 43.35 16.83 -6.80
N SER A 252 42.54 16.99 -7.85
CA SER A 252 42.60 16.24 -9.11
C SER A 252 43.23 17.04 -10.27
N GLY A 253 43.72 18.27 -10.03
CA GLY A 253 44.34 19.14 -11.04
C GLY A 253 43.37 19.86 -11.99
N SER A 254 42.06 19.87 -11.73
CA SER A 254 41.04 20.55 -12.53
C SER A 254 40.58 21.87 -11.89
N SER A 255 40.28 22.87 -12.72
CA SER A 255 39.78 24.19 -12.29
C SER A 255 38.25 24.32 -12.33
N SER A 256 37.52 23.25 -12.67
CA SER A 256 36.05 23.27 -12.71
C SER A 256 35.46 23.50 -11.33
N ARG A 257 34.47 24.39 -11.22
CA ARG A 257 33.78 24.72 -9.95
C ARG A 257 32.33 24.22 -9.90
N ASP A 258 31.79 23.80 -11.03
CA ASP A 258 30.37 23.44 -11.16
C ASP A 258 30.14 21.94 -11.40
N THR A 259 31.17 21.18 -11.76
CA THR A 259 31.07 19.75 -12.08
C THR A 259 32.24 18.99 -11.46
N TYR A 260 31.97 17.85 -10.83
CA TYR A 260 33.04 17.00 -10.30
C TYR A 260 33.78 16.29 -11.43
N GLU A 261 35.11 16.31 -11.36
CA GLU A 261 35.93 15.36 -12.08
C GLU A 261 35.86 14.00 -11.37
N LEU A 262 35.51 12.95 -12.13
CA LEU A 262 35.29 11.62 -11.59
C LEU A 262 36.47 10.70 -11.88
N THR A 263 37.01 10.10 -10.83
CA THR A 263 37.86 8.91 -10.96
C THR A 263 37.04 7.73 -11.50
N PRO A 264 37.67 6.68 -12.08
CA PRO A 264 36.95 5.49 -12.54
C PRO A 264 36.06 4.87 -11.45
N ALA A 265 36.53 4.83 -10.20
CA ALA A 265 35.76 4.36 -9.06
C ALA A 265 34.55 5.27 -8.75
N ALA A 266 34.74 6.59 -8.78
CA ALA A 266 33.65 7.54 -8.56
C ALA A 266 32.60 7.50 -9.68
N LYS A 267 33.01 7.22 -10.92
CA LYS A 267 32.12 7.02 -12.07
C LYS A 267 31.29 5.74 -11.94
N ALA A 268 31.90 4.65 -11.47
CA ALA A 268 31.16 3.42 -11.15
C ALA A 268 30.13 3.66 -10.05
N LEU A 269 30.52 4.35 -8.97
CA LEU A 269 29.62 4.70 -7.87
C LEU A 269 28.44 5.58 -8.33
N ALA A 270 28.69 6.57 -9.19
CA ALA A 270 27.65 7.40 -9.79
C ALA A 270 26.67 6.58 -10.63
N ALA A 271 27.17 5.63 -11.42
CA ALA A 271 26.34 4.73 -12.21
C ALA A 271 25.45 3.86 -11.31
N ASP A 272 26.01 3.31 -10.23
CA ASP A 272 25.27 2.51 -9.26
C ASP A 272 24.21 3.32 -8.51
N PHE A 273 24.53 4.56 -8.13
CA PHE A 273 23.57 5.48 -7.53
C PHE A 273 22.39 5.74 -8.50
N ASN A 274 22.70 6.05 -9.76
CA ASN A 274 21.69 6.28 -10.80
C ASN A 274 20.85 5.03 -11.11
N ASN A 275 21.44 3.83 -11.08
CA ASN A 275 20.73 2.56 -11.27
C ASN A 275 19.71 2.27 -10.16
N ASN A 276 19.90 2.86 -8.98
CA ASN A 276 18.99 2.76 -7.84
C ASN A 276 17.96 3.90 -7.77
N LYS A 277 17.82 4.70 -8.83
CA LYS A 277 16.77 5.72 -8.91
C LYS A 277 15.38 5.12 -8.65
N GLY A 278 14.64 5.72 -7.73
CA GLY A 278 13.32 5.29 -7.27
C GLY A 278 13.34 4.12 -6.27
N LYS A 279 14.52 3.65 -5.87
CA LYS A 279 14.72 2.49 -4.97
C LYS A 279 15.59 2.80 -3.76
N LEU A 280 16.08 4.04 -3.62
CA LEU A 280 16.92 4.40 -2.49
C LEU A 280 16.12 4.34 -1.17
N PRO A 281 16.72 3.87 -0.06
CA PRO A 281 16.09 3.87 1.25
C PRO A 281 15.84 5.30 1.74
N TRP A 282 14.90 5.42 2.67
CA TRP A 282 14.56 6.70 3.29
C TRP A 282 15.72 7.22 4.16
N PRO A 283 15.98 8.54 4.17
CA PRO A 283 17.04 9.16 4.95
C PRO A 283 16.75 9.20 6.47
N VAL A 284 15.58 8.70 6.89
CA VAL A 284 15.18 8.46 8.28
C VAL A 284 14.55 7.08 8.39
N ARG A 285 14.54 6.49 9.58
CA ARG A 285 13.92 5.16 9.82
C ARG A 285 12.40 5.20 9.66
N SER A 286 11.78 6.29 10.11
CA SER A 286 10.35 6.55 10.01
C SER A 286 10.13 8.05 9.98
N GLY A 287 9.22 8.51 9.12
CA GLY A 287 8.86 9.92 9.06
C GLY A 287 7.75 10.17 8.04
N VAL A 288 7.29 11.42 7.96
CA VAL A 288 6.28 11.83 6.99
C VAL A 288 6.73 13.08 6.25
N VAL A 289 6.56 13.08 4.93
CA VAL A 289 6.90 14.24 4.09
C VAL A 289 5.91 15.36 4.33
N THR A 290 6.39 16.46 4.91
CA THR A 290 5.58 17.64 5.20
C THR A 290 5.70 18.73 4.14
N MET A 291 6.84 18.78 3.43
CA MET A 291 7.03 19.72 2.31
C MET A 291 7.78 19.05 1.17
N LYS A 292 7.19 19.08 -0.03
CA LYS A 292 7.77 18.51 -1.25
C LYS A 292 8.75 19.49 -1.91
N TYR A 293 9.49 19.01 -2.90
CA TYR A 293 10.36 19.82 -3.74
C TYR A 293 9.56 20.80 -4.63
N GLY A 294 10.17 21.95 -4.92
CA GLY A 294 9.68 22.95 -5.87
C GLY A 294 8.79 24.04 -5.28
N LYS A 295 8.27 24.88 -6.18
CA LYS A 295 7.37 25.99 -5.87
C LYS A 295 5.95 25.48 -5.65
N GLN A 296 5.39 25.74 -4.48
CA GLN A 296 4.04 25.35 -4.13
C GLN A 296 3.36 26.45 -3.33
N ARG A 297 2.02 26.47 -3.34
CA ARG A 297 1.26 27.34 -2.44
C ARG A 297 1.44 26.84 -1.01
N HIS A 298 1.61 27.75 -0.05
CA HIS A 298 1.66 27.36 1.35
C HIS A 298 0.34 26.63 1.72
N PRO A 299 0.39 25.48 2.42
CA PRO A 299 -0.78 24.61 2.62
C PRO A 299 -1.94 25.30 3.35
N VAL A 300 -1.59 26.20 4.26
CA VAL A 300 -2.54 27.01 5.05
C VAL A 300 -2.86 28.36 4.38
N VAL A 301 -1.85 29.23 4.20
CA VAL A 301 -2.02 30.56 3.57
C VAL A 301 -1.78 30.47 2.05
N ARG A 302 -2.79 30.03 1.31
CA ARG A 302 -2.69 29.76 -0.15
C ARG A 302 -2.37 30.97 -1.03
N SER A 303 -2.40 32.18 -0.48
CA SER A 303 -2.01 33.43 -1.14
C SER A 303 -0.49 33.62 -1.24
N VAL A 304 0.30 32.84 -0.48
CA VAL A 304 1.77 32.88 -0.51
C VAL A 304 2.34 31.64 -1.20
N MET A 305 3.29 31.87 -2.12
CA MET A 305 4.09 30.81 -2.72
C MET A 305 5.33 30.57 -1.86
N VAL A 306 5.61 29.30 -1.57
CA VAL A 306 6.83 28.84 -0.91
C VAL A 306 7.64 28.01 -1.88
N ASN A 307 8.96 28.08 -1.78
CA ASN A 307 9.87 27.28 -2.59
C ASN A 307 10.69 26.39 -1.66
N ASN A 308 10.86 25.13 -2.04
CA ASN A 308 11.66 24.18 -1.28
C ASN A 308 12.62 23.45 -2.22
N ASN A 309 13.92 23.54 -1.95
CA ASN A 309 14.96 22.98 -2.83
C ASN A 309 15.29 21.51 -2.52
N GLY A 310 14.53 20.88 -1.63
CA GLY A 310 14.61 19.47 -1.29
C GLY A 310 13.27 18.95 -0.77
N VAL A 311 13.29 18.06 0.21
CA VAL A 311 12.10 17.58 0.92
C VAL A 311 12.27 17.76 2.42
N ARG A 312 11.16 18.06 3.11
CA ARG A 312 11.11 18.09 4.58
C ARG A 312 10.40 16.86 5.10
N ILE A 313 11.08 16.16 6.01
CA ILE A 313 10.59 14.91 6.57
C ILE A 313 10.52 15.07 8.08
N ASP A 314 9.31 15.08 8.62
CA ASP A 314 9.08 15.10 10.07
C ASP A 314 9.25 13.68 10.63
N THR A 315 10.04 13.54 11.68
CA THR A 315 10.31 12.29 12.41
C THR A 315 10.10 12.50 13.90
N ASP A 316 10.21 11.43 14.68
CA ASP A 316 10.16 11.46 16.13
C ASP A 316 11.33 12.28 16.72
N GLU A 317 11.16 12.76 17.96
CA GLU A 317 12.21 13.41 18.75
C GLU A 317 13.41 12.47 18.94
N GLY A 318 14.63 12.98 18.72
CA GLY A 318 15.84 12.16 18.66
C GLY A 318 15.97 11.31 17.39
N GLY A 319 15.13 11.57 16.37
CA GLY A 319 15.20 10.90 15.08
C GLY A 319 16.59 11.05 14.44
N LYS A 320 17.09 9.95 13.88
CA LYS A 320 18.43 9.90 13.29
C LYS A 320 18.39 9.96 11.77
N ALA A 321 19.27 10.76 11.19
CA ALA A 321 19.52 10.80 9.76
C ALA A 321 20.41 9.64 9.35
N ARG A 322 20.08 9.00 8.23
CA ARG A 322 20.77 7.83 7.68
C ARG A 322 21.20 8.10 6.25
N ALA A 323 22.39 7.61 5.88
CA ALA A 323 22.87 7.70 4.50
C ALA A 323 21.96 6.91 3.55
N VAL A 324 21.47 7.54 2.48
CA VAL A 324 20.59 6.86 1.51
C VAL A 324 21.35 5.94 0.56
N PHE A 325 22.67 6.08 0.48
CA PHE A 325 23.53 5.25 -0.38
C PHE A 325 24.97 5.26 0.13
N ASN A 326 25.79 4.33 -0.36
CA ASN A 326 27.22 4.31 -0.05
C ASN A 326 27.93 5.50 -0.69
N GLY A 327 28.86 6.12 0.03
CA GLY A 327 29.53 7.33 -0.42
C GLY A 327 30.62 7.80 0.53
N THR A 328 31.13 9.00 0.27
CA THR A 328 32.16 9.64 1.09
C THR A 328 31.66 10.98 1.58
N VAL A 329 31.86 11.28 2.87
CA VAL A 329 31.46 12.56 3.44
C VAL A 329 32.35 13.66 2.87
N SER A 330 31.78 14.54 2.04
CA SER A 330 32.54 15.60 1.37
C SER A 330 32.75 16.81 2.27
N GLU A 331 31.77 17.14 3.11
CA GLU A 331 31.81 18.30 4.02
C GLU A 331 30.85 18.11 5.20
N VAL A 332 31.25 18.61 6.37
CA VAL A 332 30.41 18.67 7.59
C VAL A 332 30.51 20.08 8.14
N GLN A 333 29.45 20.88 7.99
CA GLN A 333 29.53 22.29 8.32
C GLN A 333 28.27 22.81 9.00
N ALA A 334 28.44 23.76 9.92
CA ALA A 334 27.34 24.54 10.46
C ALA A 334 26.85 25.52 9.39
N VAL A 335 25.56 25.46 9.06
CA VAL A 335 24.97 26.37 8.08
C VAL A 335 24.52 27.63 8.80
N LYS A 336 24.97 28.81 8.37
CA LYS A 336 24.55 30.07 8.98
C LYS A 336 23.02 30.19 8.93
N GLY A 337 22.38 30.35 10.09
CA GLY A 337 20.91 30.43 10.19
C GLY A 337 20.20 29.08 10.31
N ALA A 338 20.93 27.96 10.28
CA ALA A 338 20.41 26.63 10.56
C ALA A 338 21.36 25.83 11.47
N ASN A 339 21.08 24.54 11.67
CA ASN A 339 21.97 23.65 12.40
C ASN A 339 23.06 23.09 11.46
N LYS A 340 23.68 21.96 11.82
CA LYS A 340 24.74 21.35 11.01
C LYS A 340 24.14 20.66 9.79
N ALA A 341 24.90 20.63 8.71
CA ALA A 341 24.62 19.85 7.52
C ALA A 341 25.77 18.88 7.24
N VAL A 342 25.42 17.66 6.85
CA VAL A 342 26.36 16.65 6.35
C VAL A 342 26.12 16.48 4.86
N MET A 343 27.18 16.55 4.06
CA MET A 343 27.15 16.30 2.63
C MET A 343 27.85 14.97 2.32
N VAL A 344 27.15 14.07 1.64
CA VAL A 344 27.68 12.77 1.23
C VAL A 344 27.73 12.72 -0.30
N ARG A 345 28.92 12.40 -0.83
CA ARG A 345 29.19 12.28 -2.26
C ARG A 345 29.04 10.83 -2.71
N HIS A 346 28.31 10.64 -3.81
CA HIS A 346 28.07 9.35 -4.48
C HIS A 346 28.51 9.43 -5.95
N GLY A 347 29.76 9.84 -6.19
CA GLY A 347 30.26 10.15 -7.54
C GLY A 347 30.01 11.61 -7.92
N ASP A 348 29.18 11.89 -8.94
CA ASP A 348 28.71 13.24 -9.30
C ASP A 348 27.41 13.64 -8.59
N TYR A 349 26.83 12.75 -7.78
CA TYR A 349 25.67 13.06 -6.94
C TYR A 349 26.08 13.45 -5.52
N ILE A 350 25.36 14.39 -4.92
CA ILE A 350 25.52 14.82 -3.52
C ILE A 350 24.17 14.71 -2.82
N THR A 351 24.15 14.00 -1.69
CA THR A 351 23.01 14.04 -0.74
C THR A 351 23.36 14.91 0.46
N ILE A 352 22.42 15.75 0.87
CA ILE A 352 22.63 16.72 1.95
C ILE A 352 21.59 16.49 3.03
N TYR A 353 22.07 16.31 4.25
CA TYR A 353 21.28 16.07 5.44
C TYR A 353 21.41 17.31 6.32
N ASN A 354 20.45 18.22 6.23
CA ASN A 354 20.46 19.49 6.92
C ASN A 354 19.50 19.46 8.13
N ASN A 355 19.74 20.36 9.09
CA ASN A 355 19.08 20.42 10.40
C ASN A 355 19.55 19.33 11.39
N LEU A 356 20.84 19.02 11.44
CA LEU A 356 21.42 18.07 12.39
C LEU A 356 21.95 18.77 13.65
N GLU A 357 21.52 18.30 14.82
CA GLU A 357 21.99 18.78 16.13
C GLU A 357 23.37 18.19 16.44
N THR A 358 23.46 16.86 16.33
CA THR A 358 24.68 16.08 16.52
C THR A 358 25.05 15.39 15.22
N VAL A 359 26.34 15.35 14.91
CA VAL A 359 26.86 14.67 13.72
C VAL A 359 27.80 13.56 14.18
N TYR A 360 27.66 12.37 13.60
CA TYR A 360 28.44 11.18 13.98
C TYR A 360 29.63 10.91 13.05
N VAL A 361 29.68 11.59 11.90
CA VAL A 361 30.70 11.41 10.85
C VAL A 361 31.54 12.67 10.65
N LYS A 362 32.71 12.51 10.05
CA LYS A 362 33.66 13.58 9.74
C LYS A 362 33.93 13.61 8.23
N ARG A 363 34.46 14.75 7.76
CA ARG A 363 34.90 14.89 6.37
C ARG A 363 35.93 13.81 6.02
N GLY A 364 35.73 13.13 4.89
CA GLY A 364 36.57 12.03 4.41
C GLY A 364 36.08 10.64 4.81
N ASP A 365 35.14 10.52 5.76
CA ASP A 365 34.63 9.22 6.17
C ASP A 365 33.85 8.54 5.04
N VAL A 366 34.10 7.23 4.86
CA VAL A 366 33.28 6.39 3.97
C VAL A 366 32.04 5.96 4.74
N VAL A 367 30.86 6.24 4.17
CA VAL A 367 29.57 5.85 4.73
C VAL A 367 28.93 4.76 3.89
N VAL A 368 28.27 3.82 4.56
CA VAL A 368 27.48 2.77 3.91
C VAL A 368 25.99 3.11 3.94
N THR A 369 25.23 2.49 3.04
CA THR A 369 23.77 2.65 2.98
C THR A 369 23.12 2.33 4.33
N GLU A 370 22.16 3.17 4.74
CA GLU A 370 21.45 3.17 6.03
C GLU A 370 22.30 3.48 7.27
N GLN A 371 23.59 3.78 7.14
CA GLN A 371 24.43 4.20 8.26
C GLN A 371 23.90 5.50 8.89
N GLU A 372 23.78 5.52 10.21
CA GLU A 372 23.42 6.72 10.96
C GLU A 372 24.55 7.76 10.88
N ILE A 373 24.24 8.97 10.43
CA ILE A 373 25.21 10.05 10.21
C ILE A 373 25.02 11.24 11.14
N GLY A 374 23.88 11.32 11.84
CA GLY A 374 23.62 12.34 12.83
C GLY A 374 22.21 12.28 13.42
N GLU A 375 21.99 13.10 14.42
CA GLU A 375 20.71 13.30 15.09
C GLU A 375 20.06 14.58 14.61
N ILE A 376 18.77 14.50 14.25
CA ILE A 376 18.03 15.63 13.69
C ILE A 376 17.59 16.55 14.83
N ALA A 377 17.81 17.84 14.65
CA ALA A 377 17.48 18.84 15.65
C ALA A 377 15.96 19.02 15.77
N THR A 378 15.49 19.08 17.02
CA THR A 378 14.11 19.44 17.33
C THR A 378 13.98 20.96 17.42
N SER A 379 13.17 21.56 16.56
CA SER A 379 12.92 23.00 16.60
C SER A 379 12.30 23.43 17.92
N ARG A 380 12.87 24.41 18.62
CA ARG A 380 12.29 24.91 19.89
C ARG A 380 10.99 25.70 19.71
N THR A 381 10.79 26.29 18.53
CA THR A 381 9.62 27.13 18.22
C THR A 381 8.47 26.33 17.64
N THR A 382 8.82 25.43 16.72
CA THR A 382 7.84 24.57 16.06
C THR A 382 7.81 23.20 16.66
N GLY A 383 8.59 22.83 17.69
CA GLY A 383 8.67 21.51 18.34
C GLY A 383 8.94 20.29 17.45
N LYS A 384 9.08 20.47 16.12
CA LYS A 384 9.17 19.39 15.13
C LYS A 384 10.62 18.99 14.95
N THR A 385 10.85 17.70 14.81
CA THR A 385 12.12 17.12 14.39
C THR A 385 12.05 16.92 12.89
N THR A 386 12.52 17.88 12.11
CA THR A 386 12.37 17.89 10.66
C THR A 386 13.72 17.78 9.98
N LEU A 387 13.95 16.72 9.22
CA LEU A 387 15.10 16.63 8.33
C LEU A 387 14.81 17.44 7.07
N HIS A 388 15.72 18.34 6.69
CA HIS A 388 15.72 18.92 5.36
C HIS A 388 16.71 18.14 4.50
N PHE A 389 16.17 17.29 3.62
CA PHE A 389 16.95 16.41 2.75
C PHE A 389 17.01 17.01 1.34
N LEU A 390 18.22 17.21 0.81
CA LEU A 390 18.44 17.72 -0.53
C LEU A 390 19.26 16.73 -1.35
N LEU A 391 19.03 16.73 -2.67
CA LEU A 391 19.77 15.96 -3.63
C LEU A 391 20.25 16.88 -4.76
N TYR A 392 21.54 16.76 -5.08
CA TYR A 392 22.16 17.48 -6.18
C TYR A 392 22.86 16.50 -7.10
N LYS A 393 22.90 16.84 -8.39
CA LYS A 393 23.83 16.27 -9.36
C LYS A 393 24.78 17.39 -9.77
N ASN A 394 26.04 17.29 -9.39
CA ASN A 394 27.00 18.38 -9.44
C ASN A 394 26.43 19.62 -8.72
N ASN A 395 26.30 20.75 -9.41
CA ASN A 395 25.67 21.97 -8.90
C ASN A 395 24.17 22.10 -9.23
N GLN A 396 23.54 21.06 -9.81
CA GLN A 396 22.14 21.07 -10.20
C GLN A 396 21.23 20.42 -9.14
N LYS A 397 20.18 21.12 -8.73
CA LYS A 397 19.13 20.62 -7.82
C LYS A 397 18.30 19.52 -8.47
N MET A 398 18.03 18.47 -7.70
CA MET A 398 17.21 17.33 -8.12
C MET A 398 16.05 17.15 -7.13
N ASP A 399 14.91 16.67 -7.61
CA ASP A 399 13.79 16.29 -6.73
C ASP A 399 14.11 14.95 -6.02
N PRO A 400 14.25 14.90 -4.68
CA PRO A 400 14.50 13.66 -3.96
C PRO A 400 13.41 12.60 -4.12
N ALA A 401 12.17 13.00 -4.40
CA ALA A 401 11.03 12.07 -4.53
C ALA A 401 11.18 11.11 -5.73
N ASP A 402 11.93 11.53 -6.76
CA ASP A 402 12.25 10.68 -7.92
C ASP A 402 13.26 9.55 -7.59
N TRP A 403 13.90 9.62 -6.42
CA TRP A 403 15.03 8.77 -6.06
C TRP A 403 14.73 7.83 -4.89
N ILE A 404 13.99 8.32 -3.90
CA ILE A 404 13.64 7.57 -2.69
C ILE A 404 12.43 6.66 -2.95
N TYR A 405 12.48 5.43 -2.45
CA TYR A 405 11.40 4.45 -2.64
C TYR A 405 10.11 4.90 -1.95
N ARG A 406 9.05 5.11 -2.76
CA ARG A 406 7.67 5.43 -2.31
C ARG A 406 7.61 6.62 -1.33
N MET A 407 8.27 7.72 -1.69
CA MET A 407 8.28 8.97 -0.91
C MET A 407 6.91 9.65 -0.76
#